data_AF-A0A085MW77-F1
#
_entry.id   AF-A0A085MW77-F1
#
_cell.length_a   1.000
_cell.length_b   1.000
_cell.length_c   1.000
_cell.angle_alpha   90.00
_cell.angle_beta   90.00
_cell.angle_gamma   90.00
#
_symmetry.space_group_name_H-M   'P 1'
#
loop_
_entity.id
_entity.type
_entity.pdbx_description
1 polymer ?
#
loop_
_entity_poly.entity_id
_entity_poly.type
_entity_poly.pdbx_seq_one_letter_code
_entity_poly.pdbx_strand_id
1 'polypeptide(L)'
;MEQLKRSRAGLKSRVAYLKRELLDAIESEKKPSLVEDMERLVTEYMNKANGVQEKIEQLLASEDQLTEELGSWMRFDGEVRELRVQARDHVSRSVNTTLANQSDDVPQANVGSGPLLPKWSLPKFSGNLLEFFILGSVRG
;
A
#
# COMPACT_ATOMS: atom_id res chain seq x y z
N MET A 1 23.27 -13.94 -21.80
CA MET A 1 22.78 -14.66 -20.62
C MET A 1 23.38 -14.15 -19.30
N GLU A 2 24.70 -14.12 -19.15
CA GLU A 2 25.36 -13.75 -17.87
C GLU A 2 24.97 -12.37 -17.30
N GLN A 3 24.83 -11.36 -18.16
CA GLN A 3 24.41 -10.02 -17.72
C GLN A 3 22.98 -10.02 -17.14
N LEU A 4 22.06 -10.80 -17.72
CA LEU A 4 20.69 -10.94 -17.22
C LEU A 4 20.69 -11.65 -15.87
N LYS A 5 21.45 -12.75 -15.74
CA LYS A 5 21.61 -13.47 -14.46
C LYS A 5 22.16 -12.56 -13.36
N ARG A 6 23.19 -11.75 -13.66
CA ARG A 6 23.74 -10.75 -12.73
C ARG A 6 22.72 -9.69 -12.36
N SER A 7 21.98 -9.16 -13.34
CA SER A 7 20.91 -8.18 -13.11
C SER A 7 19.82 -8.76 -12.19
N ARG A 8 19.34 -9.98 -12.49
CA ARG A 8 18.36 -10.70 -11.68
C ARG A 8 18.87 -10.90 -10.26
N ALA A 9 20.10 -11.37 -10.08
CA ALA A 9 20.70 -11.55 -8.75
C ALA A 9 20.72 -10.23 -7.97
N GLY A 10 21.12 -9.13 -8.60
CA GLY A 10 21.10 -7.80 -7.98
C GLY A 10 19.69 -7.31 -7.60
N LEU A 11 18.67 -7.64 -8.38
CA LEU A 11 17.28 -7.34 -8.04
C LEU A 11 16.77 -8.23 -6.90
N LYS A 12 17.07 -9.54 -6.93
CA LYS A 12 16.73 -10.47 -5.83
C LYS A 12 17.35 -10.01 -4.51
N SER A 13 18.60 -9.52 -4.50
CA SER A 13 19.24 -8.99 -3.30
C SER A 13 18.53 -7.73 -2.75
N ARG A 14 18.08 -6.83 -3.63
CA ARG A 14 17.31 -5.65 -3.21
C ARG A 14 15.95 -6.04 -2.63
N VAL A 15 15.25 -6.96 -3.29
CA VAL A 15 13.98 -7.49 -2.78
C VAL A 15 14.19 -8.18 -1.44
N ALA A 16 15.24 -9.00 -1.28
CA ALA A 16 15.55 -9.68 -0.01
C ALA A 16 15.83 -8.69 1.13
N TYR A 17 16.55 -7.60 0.84
CA TYR A 17 16.75 -6.51 1.81
C TYR A 17 15.41 -5.87 2.21
N LEU A 18 14.61 -5.44 1.23
CA LEU A 18 13.32 -4.79 1.48
C LEU A 18 12.31 -5.72 2.19
N LYS A 19 12.33 -7.01 1.88
CA LYS A 19 11.52 -8.02 2.61
C LYS A 19 11.85 -8.04 4.09
N ARG A 20 13.13 -8.00 4.45
CA ARG A 20 13.56 -8.00 5.86
C ARG A 20 13.09 -6.74 6.58
N GLU A 21 13.27 -5.59 5.95
CA GLU A 21 12.80 -4.31 6.50
C GLU A 21 11.28 -4.29 6.67
N LEU A 22 10.53 -4.80 5.68
CA LEU A 22 9.07 -4.87 5.75
C LEU A 22 8.62 -5.82 6.86
N LEU A 23 9.27 -6.97 7.01
CA LEU A 23 8.98 -7.91 8.10
C LEU A 23 9.22 -7.26 9.47
N ASP A 24 10.38 -6.61 9.66
CA ASP A 24 10.69 -5.88 10.90
C ASP A 24 9.67 -4.76 11.17
N ALA A 25 9.22 -4.06 10.13
CA ALA A 25 8.19 -3.02 10.26
C ALA A 25 6.83 -3.60 10.69
N ILE A 26 6.46 -4.79 10.21
CA ILE A 26 5.25 -5.50 10.64
C ILE A 26 5.40 -5.96 12.08
N GLU A 27 6.52 -6.61 12.43
CA GLU A 27 6.79 -7.14 13.78
C GLU A 27 6.89 -6.03 14.83
N SER A 28 7.44 -4.87 14.45
CA SER A 28 7.54 -3.68 15.30
C SER A 28 6.26 -2.83 15.33
N GLU A 29 5.14 -3.35 14.79
CA GLU A 29 3.85 -2.67 14.68
C GLU A 29 3.93 -1.23 14.16
N LYS A 30 4.75 -0.99 13.13
CA LYS A 30 4.88 0.35 12.55
C LYS A 30 3.56 0.82 11.95
N LYS A 31 3.47 2.14 11.75
CA LYS A 31 2.30 2.82 11.18
C LYS A 31 1.87 2.14 9.86
N PRO A 32 0.56 1.92 9.63
CA PRO A 32 0.07 1.25 8.42
C PRO A 32 0.56 1.89 7.12
N SER A 33 0.57 3.23 7.05
CA SER A 33 1.03 3.95 5.86
C SER A 33 2.51 3.70 5.50
N LEU A 34 3.36 3.43 6.49
CA LEU A 34 4.76 3.05 6.26
C LEU A 34 4.83 1.62 5.71
N VAL A 35 4.07 0.70 6.30
CA VAL A 35 4.00 -0.70 5.85
C VAL A 35 3.48 -0.78 4.40
N GLU A 36 2.48 0.02 4.04
CA GLU A 36 1.98 0.13 2.66
C GLU A 36 3.04 0.67 1.68
N ASP A 37 3.78 1.72 2.06
CA ASP A 37 4.86 2.26 1.22
C ASP A 37 5.97 1.23 0.98
N MET A 38 6.36 0.49 2.03
CA MET A 38 7.35 -0.57 1.94
C MET A 38 6.86 -1.76 1.10
N GLU A 39 5.60 -2.18 1.24
CA GLU A 39 4.98 -3.22 0.39
C GLU A 39 4.98 -2.82 -1.09
N ARG A 40 4.68 -1.54 -1.38
CA ARG A 40 4.75 -1.00 -2.74
C ARG A 40 6.18 -1.07 -3.30
N LEU A 41 7.19 -0.70 -2.53
CA LEU A 41 8.59 -0.78 -2.96
C LEU A 41 9.05 -2.22 -3.23
N VAL A 42 8.68 -3.17 -2.38
CA VAL A 42 8.93 -4.61 -2.61
C VAL A 42 8.30 -5.04 -3.93
N THR A 43 7.04 -4.65 -4.17
CA THR A 43 6.31 -4.98 -5.39
C THR A 43 6.97 -4.39 -6.65
N GLU A 44 7.42 -3.15 -6.60
CA GLU A 44 8.10 -2.50 -7.73
C GLU A 44 9.38 -3.23 -8.11
N TYR A 45 10.23 -3.56 -7.13
CA TYR A 45 11.47 -4.30 -7.40
C TYR A 45 11.20 -5.74 -7.83
N MET A 46 10.15 -6.38 -7.32
CA MET A 46 9.74 -7.71 -7.78
C MET A 46 9.29 -7.68 -9.24
N ASN A 47 8.52 -6.66 -9.66
CA ASN A 47 8.12 -6.49 -11.06
C ASN A 47 9.32 -6.30 -11.99
N LYS A 48 10.32 -5.51 -11.57
CA LYS A 48 11.59 -5.38 -12.32
C LYS A 48 12.30 -6.73 -12.43
N ALA A 49 12.29 -7.52 -11.36
CA ALA A 49 12.92 -8.83 -11.32
C ALA A 49 12.21 -9.85 -12.24
N ASN A 50 10.86 -9.83 -12.25
CA ASN A 50 10.02 -10.60 -13.17
C ASN A 50 10.35 -10.27 -14.64
N GLY A 51 10.46 -8.98 -14.99
CA GLY A 51 10.81 -8.58 -16.35
C GLY A 51 12.21 -9.03 -16.81
N VAL A 52 13.15 -9.30 -15.88
CA VAL A 52 14.44 -9.93 -16.20
C VAL A 52 14.31 -11.45 -16.27
N GLN A 53 13.49 -12.05 -15.40
CA GLN A 53 13.20 -13.48 -15.40
C GLN A 53 12.59 -13.94 -16.72
N GLU A 54 11.57 -13.26 -17.22
CA GLU A 54 10.91 -13.59 -18.49
C GLU A 54 11.91 -13.61 -19.66
N LYS A 55 12.85 -12.66 -19.67
CA LYS A 55 13.93 -12.61 -20.67
C LYS A 55 14.93 -13.76 -20.53
N ILE A 56 15.18 -14.23 -19.31
CA ILE A 56 16.02 -15.41 -19.07
C ILE A 56 15.30 -16.65 -19.60
N GLU A 57 14.04 -16.83 -19.27
CA GLU A 57 13.21 -17.97 -19.69
C GLU A 57 13.12 -18.06 -21.23
N GLN A 58 12.94 -16.94 -21.93
CA GLN A 58 12.94 -16.87 -23.40
C GLN A 58 14.26 -17.29 -24.06
N LEU A 59 15.37 -17.24 -23.33
CA LEU A 59 16.70 -17.57 -23.85
C LEU A 59 17.15 -19.00 -23.48
N LEU A 60 16.34 -19.74 -22.71
CA LEU A 60 16.63 -21.13 -22.38
C LEU A 60 16.25 -22.03 -23.56
N ALA A 61 17.16 -22.94 -23.92
CA ALA A 61 17.04 -23.77 -25.11
C ALA A 61 16.37 -25.13 -24.84
N SER A 62 16.25 -25.55 -23.57
CA SER A 62 15.70 -26.85 -23.19
C SER A 62 14.60 -26.71 -22.15
N GLU A 63 13.62 -27.61 -22.23
CA GLU A 63 12.47 -27.67 -21.32
C GLU A 63 12.88 -28.00 -19.88
N ASP A 64 13.90 -28.84 -19.71
CA ASP A 64 14.45 -29.18 -18.39
C ASP A 64 15.04 -27.94 -17.69
N GLN A 65 15.83 -27.14 -18.41
CA GLN A 65 16.39 -25.89 -17.88
C GLN A 65 15.29 -24.89 -17.53
N LEU A 66 14.25 -24.80 -18.37
CA LEU A 66 13.11 -23.92 -18.12
C LEU A 66 12.37 -24.34 -16.86
N THR A 67 12.13 -25.64 -16.67
CA THR A 67 11.42 -26.19 -15.52
C THR A 67 12.19 -25.96 -14.22
N GLU A 68 13.50 -26.20 -14.21
CA GLU A 68 14.36 -25.93 -13.06
C GLU A 68 14.34 -24.43 -12.70
N GLU A 69 14.50 -23.57 -13.71
CA GLU A 69 14.53 -22.13 -13.55
C GLU A 69 13.18 -21.60 -13.03
N LEU A 70 12.06 -22.05 -13.59
CA LEU A 70 10.72 -21.69 -13.14
C LEU A 70 10.47 -22.16 -11.69
N GLY A 71 10.88 -23.38 -11.32
CA GLY A 71 10.76 -23.88 -9.95
C GLY A 71 11.60 -23.09 -8.95
N SER A 72 12.78 -22.61 -9.34
CA SER A 72 13.61 -21.71 -8.53
C SER A 72 12.98 -20.33 -8.38
N TRP A 73 12.40 -19.80 -9.46
CA TRP A 73 11.74 -18.49 -9.47
C TRP A 73 10.45 -18.49 -8.64
N MET A 74 9.59 -19.49 -8.82
CA MET A 74 8.31 -19.61 -8.11
C MET A 74 8.48 -19.74 -6.60
N ARG A 75 9.53 -20.39 -6.11
CA ARG A 75 9.85 -20.40 -4.67
C ARG A 75 10.12 -18.98 -4.16
N PHE A 76 10.94 -18.23 -4.88
CA PHE A 76 11.25 -16.85 -4.52
C PHE A 76 10.02 -15.92 -4.61
N ASP A 77 9.21 -16.03 -5.67
CA ASP A 77 7.93 -15.29 -5.78
C ASP A 77 6.97 -15.63 -4.64
N GLY A 78 6.87 -16.91 -4.28
CA GLY A 78 6.03 -17.40 -3.19
C GLY A 78 6.36 -16.71 -1.86
N GLU A 79 7.64 -16.65 -1.49
CA GLU A 79 8.05 -15.97 -0.25
C GLU A 79 7.74 -14.45 -0.27
N VAL A 80 7.84 -13.79 -1.43
CA VAL A 80 7.48 -12.37 -1.57
C VAL A 80 5.97 -12.20 -1.41
N ARG A 81 5.19 -13.06 -2.06
CA ARG A 81 3.73 -13.04 -2.03
C ARG A 81 3.19 -13.25 -0.62
N GLU A 82 3.75 -14.19 0.12
CA GLU A 82 3.38 -14.45 1.52
C GLU A 82 3.60 -13.21 2.39
N LEU A 83 4.77 -12.57 2.31
CA LEU A 83 5.05 -11.35 3.06
C LEU A 83 4.09 -10.20 2.71
N ARG A 84 3.73 -10.06 1.43
CA ARG A 84 2.76 -9.05 0.99
C ARG A 84 1.36 -9.29 1.57
N VAL A 85 0.97 -10.54 1.76
CA VAL A 85 -0.28 -10.87 2.45
C VAL A 85 -0.20 -10.42 3.91
N GLN A 86 0.89 -10.74 4.61
CA GLN A 86 1.11 -10.30 6.00
C GLN A 86 1.07 -8.77 6.15
N ALA A 87 1.67 -8.04 5.21
CA ALA A 87 1.63 -6.58 5.18
C ALA A 87 0.19 -6.03 5.07
N ARG A 88 -0.63 -6.60 4.17
CA ARG A 88 -2.04 -6.19 4.02
C ARG A 88 -2.88 -6.55 5.23
N ASP A 89 -2.62 -7.70 5.85
CA ASP A 89 -3.32 -8.11 7.07
C ASP A 89 -2.99 -7.18 8.24
N HIS A 90 -1.73 -6.76 8.37
CA HIS A 90 -1.30 -5.76 9.35
C HIS A 90 -2.05 -4.44 9.20
N VAL A 91 -2.08 -3.90 7.98
CA VAL A 91 -2.80 -2.66 7.65
C VAL A 91 -4.29 -2.79 7.97
N SER A 92 -4.92 -3.89 7.53
CA SER A 92 -6.34 -4.15 7.76
C SER A 92 -6.68 -4.23 9.25
N ARG A 93 -5.85 -4.91 10.04
CA ARG A 93 -6.03 -5.03 11.49
C ARG A 93 -5.96 -3.67 12.17
N SER A 94 -4.99 -2.83 11.80
CA SER A 94 -4.83 -1.50 12.38
C SER A 94 -6.02 -0.57 12.11
N VAL A 95 -6.59 -0.64 10.90
CA VAL A 95 -7.81 0.10 10.56
C VAL A 95 -8.99 -0.34 11.43
N ASN A 96 -9.18 -1.66 11.58
CA ASN A 96 -10.26 -2.21 12.40
C ASN A 96 -10.13 -1.85 13.88
N THR A 97 -8.91 -1.88 14.44
CA THR A 97 -8.66 -1.43 15.82
C THR A 97 -8.95 0.06 15.98
N THR A 98 -8.60 0.88 14.99
CA THR A 98 -8.88 2.32 15.03
C THR A 98 -10.38 2.61 15.02
N LEU A 99 -11.16 1.86 14.22
CA LEU A 99 -12.62 1.97 14.18
C LEU A 99 -13.27 1.48 15.49
N ALA A 100 -12.79 0.39 16.07
CA ALA A 100 -13.27 -0.11 17.35
C ALA A 100 -13.08 0.94 18.47
N ASN A 101 -11.90 1.55 18.55
CA ASN A 101 -11.61 2.59 19.54
C ASN A 101 -12.45 3.86 19.34
N GLN A 102 -12.80 4.21 18.09
CA GLN A 102 -13.71 5.33 17.81
C GLN A 102 -15.18 5.03 18.14
N SER A 103 -15.56 3.75 18.24
CA SER A 103 -16.92 3.32 18.57
C SER A 103 -17.22 3.45 20.06
N ASP A 104 -16.19 3.31 20.90
CA ASP A 104 -16.29 3.39 22.36
C ASP A 104 -16.22 4.83 22.90
N ASP A 105 -15.80 5.79 22.06
CA ASP A 105 -15.80 7.23 22.35
C ASP A 105 -17.10 7.93 21.93
N VAL A 106 -18.26 7.31 22.19
CA VAL A 106 -19.48 8.10 22.38
C VAL A 106 -19.40 8.66 23.79
N PRO A 107 -19.14 9.96 24.01
CA PRO A 107 -19.28 10.53 25.33
C PRO A 107 -20.74 10.39 25.70
N GLN A 108 -21.05 9.44 26.59
CA GLN A 108 -22.30 9.46 27.32
C GLN A 108 -22.27 10.78 28.08
N ALA A 109 -22.95 11.79 27.54
CA ALA A 109 -23.06 13.09 28.15
C ALA A 109 -23.79 12.90 29.49
N ASN A 110 -23.01 12.73 30.55
CA ASN A 110 -23.47 12.90 31.91
C ASN A 110 -24.12 14.28 31.96
N VAL A 111 -25.42 14.29 32.24
CA VAL A 111 -26.22 15.47 32.51
C VAL A 111 -25.70 16.08 33.82
N GLY A 112 -24.59 16.80 33.72
CA GLY A 112 -23.96 17.54 34.79
C GLY A 112 -24.28 19.03 34.61
N SER A 113 -25.06 19.55 35.56
CA SER A 113 -25.52 20.93 35.65
C SER A 113 -24.39 21.95 35.43
N GLY A 114 -24.38 22.57 34.25
CA GLY A 114 -23.54 23.71 33.89
C GLY A 114 -24.36 24.73 33.10
N PRO A 115 -23.96 26.01 33.05
CA PRO A 115 -24.76 27.06 32.44
C PRO A 115 -25.08 26.74 30.99
N LEU A 116 -26.37 26.77 30.65
CA LEU A 116 -26.90 26.47 29.32
C LEU A 116 -26.27 27.40 28.28
N LEU A 117 -25.29 26.89 27.54
CA LEU A 117 -24.79 27.58 26.35
C LEU A 117 -25.89 27.60 25.29
N PRO A 118 -26.09 28.73 24.58
CA PRO A 118 -27.03 28.76 23.47
C PRO A 118 -26.60 27.75 22.41
N LYS A 119 -27.54 26.90 21.99
CA LYS A 119 -27.31 25.95 20.89
C LYS A 119 -27.17 26.74 19.59
N TRP A 120 -25.93 26.93 19.14
CA TRP A 120 -25.63 27.41 17.79
C TRP A 120 -25.82 26.25 16.82
N SER A 121 -26.96 26.18 16.15
CA SER A 121 -27.12 25.30 14.99
C SER A 121 -26.43 25.96 13.79
N LEU A 122 -25.42 25.30 13.24
CA LEU A 122 -24.85 25.68 11.96
C LEU A 122 -25.95 25.67 10.87
N PRO A 123 -26.00 26.68 9.98
CA PRO A 123 -26.91 26.63 8.84
C PRO A 123 -26.57 25.43 7.97
N LYS A 124 -27.57 24.63 7.60
CA LYS A 124 -27.39 23.58 6.60
C LYS A 124 -27.24 24.25 5.23
N PHE A 125 -26.03 24.20 4.69
CA PHE A 125 -25.76 24.66 3.33
C PHE A 125 -26.28 23.61 2.35
N SER A 126 -27.45 23.86 1.74
CA SER A 126 -27.94 23.09 0.60
C SER A 126 -27.13 23.51 -0.63
N GLY A 127 -25.99 22.89 -0.84
CA GLY A 127 -24.96 23.30 -1.80
C GLY A 127 -25.49 23.60 -3.20
N ASN A 128 -25.76 24.88 -3.47
CA ASN A 128 -25.90 25.48 -4.80
C ASN A 128 -25.53 26.96 -4.67
N LEU A 129 -24.23 27.27 -4.66
CA LEU A 129 -23.75 28.63 -4.88
C LEU A 129 -22.46 28.57 -5.72
N LEU A 130 -22.64 28.39 -7.03
CA LEU A 130 -21.68 28.82 -8.04
C LEU A 130 -22.47 29.31 -9.26
N GLU A 131 -22.96 30.56 -9.20
CA GLU A 131 -23.28 31.32 -10.42
C GLU A 131 -22.08 32.21 -10.73
N PHE A 132 -21.26 31.77 -11.70
CA PHE A 132 -20.22 32.62 -12.26
C PHE A 132 -20.85 33.55 -13.30
N PHE A 133 -20.96 34.83 -12.99
CA PHE A 133 -21.20 35.85 -14.03
C PHE A 133 -19.92 36.05 -14.83
N ILE A 134 -19.89 35.51 -16.06
CA ILE A 134 -18.91 35.93 -17.06
C ILE A 134 -19.31 37.33 -17.52
N LEU A 135 -18.54 38.34 -17.10
CA LEU A 135 -18.60 39.69 -17.64
C LEU A 135 -18.13 39.65 -19.11
N GLY A 136 -19.09 39.37 -20.01
CA GLY A 136 -18.96 39.61 -21.43
C GLY A 136 -18.93 41.10 -21.70
N SER A 137 -17.80 41.56 -22.24
CA SER A 137 -17.49 42.92 -22.66
C SER A 137 -18.64 43.61 -23.40
N VAL A 138 -19.02 44.81 -22.95
CA VAL A 138 -19.79 45.77 -23.75
C VAL A 138 -18.88 46.29 -24.87
N ARG A 139 -19.43 46.35 -26.09
CA ARG A 139 -18.79 46.79 -27.33
C ARG A 139 -18.39 48.27 -27.31
N GLY A 140 -17.29 48.56 -28.00
CA GLY A 140 -16.98 49.83 -28.67
C GLY A 140 -16.31 49.50 -29.99
#